data_AF-A0A2V9WLU2-F1
#
_entry.id   AF-A0A2V9WLU2-F1
#
_cell.length_a   1.000
_cell.length_b   1.000
_cell.length_c   1.000
_cell.angle_alpha   90.00
_cell.angle_beta   90.00
_cell.angle_gamma   90.00
#
_symmetry.space_group_name_H-M   'P 1'
#
loop_
_entity.id
_entity.type
_entity.pdbx_description
1 polymer ?
#
loop_
_entity_poly.entity_id
_entity_poly.type
_entity_poly.pdbx_seq_one_letter_code
_entity_poly.pdbx_strand_id
1 'polypeptide(L)'
;MPLFICRWQNGDFSAVSASSREEAMELLDEVGNADVAEVFTAKRFMVHFQLKKQVDSVEEPVPVDLEGFGEETYDTLCERVYPVYSKASMRLHNDLHANDDVPKEEYDAALKVLNDALAAERMRNGDSKKPELSDDPDVAKLQKQVDVPRPMAERAVKERRRRAMSEMPPASDKVQ
;
A
#
# COMPACT_ATOMS: atom_id res chain seq x y z
N MET A 1 6.49 10.29 -14.55
CA MET A 1 5.72 9.16 -14.00
C MET A 1 5.30 9.56 -12.59
N PRO A 2 3.99 9.58 -12.29
CA PRO A 2 3.52 9.84 -10.93
C PRO A 2 3.98 8.76 -9.95
N LEU A 3 4.09 9.15 -8.68
CA LEU A 3 4.20 8.23 -7.56
C LEU A 3 2.83 8.04 -6.93
N PHE A 4 2.47 6.80 -6.65
CA PHE A 4 1.26 6.41 -5.93
C PHE A 4 1.63 5.89 -4.55
N ILE A 5 0.88 6.33 -3.53
CA ILE A 5 0.89 5.76 -2.20
C ILE A 5 -0.36 4.89 -2.06
N CYS A 6 -0.16 3.64 -1.63
CA CYS A 6 -1.20 2.71 -1.24
C CYS A 6 -1.25 2.65 0.28
N ARG A 7 -2.39 2.98 0.90
CA ARG A 7 -2.67 2.76 2.31
C ARG A 7 -3.51 1.49 2.46
N TRP A 8 -2.87 0.43 2.95
CA TRP A 8 -3.47 -0.89 3.14
C TRP A 8 -4.49 -0.90 4.29
N GLN A 9 -5.41 -1.85 4.31
CA GLN A 9 -6.44 -1.92 5.35
C GLN A 9 -5.86 -2.15 6.75
N ASN A 10 -4.70 -2.80 6.85
CA ASN A 10 -4.10 -3.24 8.11
C ASN A 10 -3.29 -2.18 8.87
N GLY A 11 -2.90 -1.06 8.27
CA GLY A 11 -1.89 -0.19 8.88
C GLY A 11 -0.76 0.22 7.96
N ASP A 12 -0.46 -0.60 6.98
CA ASP A 12 0.75 -0.43 6.20
C ASP A 12 0.56 0.59 5.09
N PHE A 13 1.68 1.05 4.53
CA PHE A 13 1.67 1.78 3.27
C PHE A 13 2.77 1.29 2.34
N SER A 14 2.49 1.33 1.04
CA SER A 14 3.47 1.11 -0.01
C SER A 14 3.53 2.34 -0.92
N ALA A 15 4.66 2.57 -1.56
CA ALA A 15 4.84 3.62 -2.55
C ALA A 15 5.37 3.02 -3.86
N VAL A 16 4.76 3.38 -4.99
CA VAL A 16 5.12 2.83 -6.30
C VAL A 16 5.12 3.93 -7.36
N SER A 17 6.14 3.93 -8.22
CA SER A 17 6.18 4.79 -9.41
C SER A 17 5.54 4.04 -10.57
N ALA A 18 4.52 4.64 -11.19
CA ALA A 18 3.83 4.05 -12.33
C ALA A 18 3.39 5.15 -13.31
N SER A 19 3.10 4.78 -14.56
CA SER A 19 2.58 5.70 -15.57
C SER A 19 1.09 5.99 -15.39
N SER A 20 0.32 5.06 -14.81
CA SER A 20 -1.10 5.21 -14.50
C SER A 20 -1.48 4.57 -13.17
N ARG A 21 -2.73 4.82 -12.73
CA ARG A 21 -3.27 4.17 -11.52
C ARG A 21 -3.38 2.67 -11.73
N GLU A 22 -3.83 2.22 -12.90
CA GLU A 22 -3.99 0.81 -13.24
C GLU A 22 -2.65 0.06 -13.15
N GLU A 23 -1.58 0.63 -13.72
CA GLU A 23 -0.24 0.05 -13.60
C GLU A 23 0.24 0.03 -12.14
N ALA A 24 -0.05 1.08 -11.36
CA ALA A 24 0.25 1.06 -9.92
C ALA A 24 -0.46 -0.09 -9.20
N MET A 25 -1.74 -0.35 -9.52
CA MET A 25 -2.51 -1.45 -8.92
C MET A 25 -1.92 -2.82 -9.29
N GLU A 26 -1.42 -2.99 -10.52
CA GLU A 26 -0.74 -4.21 -10.94
C GLU A 26 0.57 -4.44 -10.18
N LEU A 27 1.38 -3.40 -10.00
CA LEU A 27 2.64 -3.50 -9.25
C LEU A 27 2.41 -3.77 -7.75
N LEU A 28 1.32 -3.23 -7.19
CA LEU A 28 0.98 -3.43 -5.78
C LEU A 28 0.48 -4.85 -5.47
N ASP A 29 0.11 -5.64 -6.47
CA ASP A 29 -0.31 -7.05 -6.32
C ASP A 29 0.78 -7.93 -5.67
N GLU A 30 2.06 -7.53 -5.79
CA GLU A 30 3.17 -8.18 -5.09
C GLU A 30 3.03 -8.17 -3.56
N VAL A 31 2.30 -7.18 -3.02
CA VAL A 31 2.00 -7.04 -1.59
C VAL A 31 0.60 -7.56 -1.27
N GLY A 32 -0.38 -7.30 -2.15
CA GLY A 32 -1.73 -7.82 -2.03
C GLY A 32 -2.74 -7.07 -2.89
N ASN A 33 -4.02 -7.42 -2.78
CA ASN A 33 -5.07 -6.86 -3.62
C ASN A 33 -5.32 -5.37 -3.32
N ALA A 34 -4.77 -4.48 -4.14
CA ALA A 34 -4.90 -3.03 -3.95
C ALA A 34 -6.34 -2.50 -4.16
N ASP A 35 -7.29 -3.29 -4.67
CA ASP A 35 -8.69 -2.84 -4.85
C ASP A 35 -9.35 -2.48 -3.51
N VAL A 36 -8.96 -3.15 -2.42
CA VAL A 36 -9.46 -2.86 -1.07
C VAL A 36 -8.71 -1.74 -0.36
N ALA A 37 -7.64 -1.22 -0.97
CA ALA A 37 -6.81 -0.18 -0.37
C ALA A 37 -7.19 1.22 -0.88
N GLU A 38 -6.74 2.25 -0.15
CA GLU A 38 -6.74 3.63 -0.64
C GLU A 38 -5.47 3.86 -1.45
N VAL A 39 -5.61 4.21 -2.74
CA VAL A 39 -4.46 4.51 -3.61
C VAL A 39 -4.60 5.91 -4.16
N PHE A 40 -3.58 6.74 -3.91
CA PHE A 40 -3.57 8.15 -4.28
C PHE A 40 -2.19 8.61 -4.73
N THR A 41 -2.13 9.68 -5.51
CA THR A 41 -0.87 10.24 -6.00
C THR A 41 -0.18 11.11 -4.94
N ALA A 42 1.13 10.95 -4.79
CA ALA A 42 1.98 11.87 -4.04
C ALA A 42 2.67 12.84 -5.01
N LYS A 43 2.65 14.14 -4.69
CA LYS A 43 3.28 15.18 -5.54
C LYS A 43 4.80 15.18 -5.38
N ARG A 44 5.26 15.07 -4.14
CA ARG A 44 6.67 14.93 -3.78
C ARG A 44 6.81 13.75 -2.85
N PHE A 45 7.92 13.04 -3.02
CA PHE A 45 8.25 11.91 -2.19
C PHE A 45 9.76 11.80 -2.13
N MET A 46 10.27 11.88 -0.92
CA MET A 46 11.64 11.63 -0.56
C MET A 46 11.65 10.62 0.58
N VAL A 47 12.46 9.59 0.39
CA VAL A 47 12.85 8.60 1.39
C VAL A 47 14.37 8.52 1.37
N HIS A 48 14.97 8.47 2.55
CA HIS A 48 16.41 8.37 2.71
C HIS A 48 16.76 7.08 3.43
N PHE A 49 17.72 6.35 2.86
CA PHE A 49 18.23 5.12 3.42
C PHE A 49 19.71 5.29 3.74
N GLN A 50 20.13 4.85 4.92
CA GLN A 50 21.52 4.84 5.33
C GLN A 50 22.15 3.48 5.09
N LEU A 51 23.41 3.46 4.68
CA LEU A 51 24.18 2.22 4.56
C LEU A 51 24.47 1.62 5.95
N LYS A 52 24.20 0.33 6.13
CA LYS A 52 24.50 -0.40 7.37
C LYS A 52 25.99 -0.34 7.68
N LYS A 53 26.33 -0.09 8.96
CA LYS A 53 27.73 -0.10 9.43
C LYS A 53 28.30 -1.52 9.58
N GLN A 54 27.43 -2.48 9.84
CA GLN A 54 27.77 -3.89 9.99
C GLN A 54 26.64 -4.75 9.42
N VAL A 55 27.00 -5.89 8.85
CA VAL A 55 26.05 -6.88 8.36
C VAL A 55 25.63 -7.77 9.53
N ASP A 56 24.33 -7.83 9.78
CA ASP A 56 23.69 -8.56 10.88
C ASP A 56 23.00 -9.85 10.42
N SER A 57 22.82 -10.06 9.12
CA SER A 57 22.27 -11.28 8.51
C SER A 57 22.95 -11.64 7.20
N VAL A 58 23.17 -12.94 6.96
CA VAL A 58 23.70 -13.47 5.68
C VAL A 58 22.62 -13.60 4.61
N GLU A 59 21.35 -13.51 4.99
CA GLU A 59 20.20 -13.68 4.09
C GLU A 59 19.67 -12.36 3.54
N GLU A 60 20.19 -11.22 4.02
CA GLU A 60 19.72 -9.89 3.62
C GLU A 60 20.54 -9.34 2.45
N PRO A 61 19.96 -9.24 1.23
CA PRO A 61 20.71 -8.83 0.04
C PRO A 61 20.90 -7.31 -0.06
N VAL A 62 20.14 -6.51 0.69
CA VAL A 62 20.12 -5.05 0.61
C VAL A 62 20.65 -4.46 1.93
N PRO A 63 21.86 -3.87 1.96
CA PRO A 63 22.51 -3.47 3.21
C PRO A 63 22.16 -2.04 3.65
N VAL A 64 20.90 -1.62 3.54
CA VAL A 64 20.47 -0.27 3.93
C VAL A 64 19.30 -0.30 4.91
N ASP A 65 19.32 0.63 5.86
CA ASP A 65 18.21 0.89 6.77
C ASP A 65 17.47 2.15 6.36
N LEU A 66 16.16 2.21 6.63
CA LEU A 66 15.40 3.45 6.51
C LEU A 66 15.94 4.46 7.55
N GLU A 67 16.51 5.57 7.07
CA GLU A 67 16.95 6.67 7.94
C GLU A 67 15.80 7.65 8.18
N GLY A 68 15.00 7.94 7.15
CA GLY A 68 13.82 8.79 7.32
C GLY A 68 13.16 9.22 6.03
N PHE A 69 12.14 10.06 6.19
CA PHE A 69 11.39 10.68 5.11
C PHE A 69 11.72 12.16 5.01
N GLY A 70 11.69 12.72 3.80
CA GLY A 70 11.74 14.18 3.64
C GLY A 70 10.47 14.84 4.19
N GLU A 71 10.55 16.13 4.51
CA GLU A 71 9.50 16.91 5.16
C GLU A 71 8.12 16.76 4.49
N GLU A 72 8.02 17.03 3.18
CA GLU A 72 6.74 16.92 2.46
C GLU A 72 6.16 15.48 2.45
N THR A 73 7.02 14.46 2.46
CA THR A 73 6.59 13.07 2.61
C THR A 73 6.07 12.84 4.02
N TYR A 74 6.80 13.33 5.02
CA TYR A 74 6.47 13.19 6.43
C TYR A 74 5.11 13.83 6.73
N ASP A 75 4.85 15.04 6.23
CA ASP A 75 3.57 15.72 6.34
C ASP A 75 2.44 14.90 5.72
N THR A 76 2.65 14.36 4.51
CA THR A 76 1.67 13.49 3.85
C THR A 76 1.37 12.25 4.71
N LEU A 77 2.40 11.65 5.32
CA LEU A 77 2.24 10.49 6.19
C LEU A 77 1.46 10.87 7.46
N CYS A 78 1.77 11.99 8.09
CA CYS A 78 1.09 12.45 9.30
C CYS A 78 -0.36 12.87 9.05
N GLU A 79 -0.64 13.62 7.99
CA GLU A 79 -1.95 14.23 7.76
C GLU A 79 -2.95 13.27 7.11
N ARG A 80 -2.47 12.39 6.22
CA ARG A 80 -3.34 11.53 5.41
C ARG A 80 -3.26 10.06 5.79
N VAL A 81 -2.04 9.55 5.96
CA VAL A 81 -1.79 8.11 6.17
C VAL A 81 -2.01 7.71 7.63
N TYR A 82 -1.58 8.55 8.59
CA TYR A 82 -1.62 8.31 10.04
C TYR A 82 -2.13 9.49 10.90
N PRO A 83 -3.28 10.11 10.57
CA PRO A 83 -3.80 11.30 11.26
C PRO A 83 -4.14 11.11 12.74
N VAL A 84 -4.58 9.93 13.16
CA VAL A 84 -4.93 9.63 14.56
C VAL A 84 -3.65 9.54 15.39
N TYR A 85 -2.66 8.78 14.91
CA TYR A 85 -1.38 8.64 15.57
C TYR A 85 -0.64 9.99 15.65
N SER A 86 -0.57 10.72 14.54
CA SER A 86 0.07 12.04 14.48
C SER A 86 -0.54 13.01 15.49
N LYS A 87 -1.89 13.11 15.58
CA LYS A 87 -2.55 13.97 16.56
C LYS A 87 -2.25 13.58 18.00
N ALA A 88 -2.18 12.28 18.31
CA ALA A 88 -1.83 11.81 19.65
C ALA A 88 -0.37 12.17 19.99
N SER A 89 0.55 11.94 19.06
CA SER A 89 1.97 12.27 19.21
C SER A 89 2.21 13.77 19.41
N MET A 90 1.55 14.63 18.62
CA MET A 90 1.68 16.09 18.78
C MET A 90 1.18 16.58 20.14
N ARG A 91 0.07 16.02 20.65
CA ARG A 91 -0.44 16.38 21.99
C ARG A 91 0.57 16.01 23.08
N LEU A 92 1.06 14.78 23.05
CA LEU A 92 2.04 14.29 24.03
C LEU A 92 3.36 15.06 23.95
N HIS A 93 3.82 15.42 22.74
CA HIS A 93 5.01 16.25 22.59
C HIS A 93 4.83 17.59 23.31
N ASN A 94 3.71 18.28 23.13
CA ASN A 94 3.45 19.55 23.81
C ASN A 94 3.33 19.39 25.34
N ASP A 95 2.73 18.29 25.80
CA ASP A 95 2.53 18.03 27.23
C ASP A 95 3.85 17.65 27.93
N LEU A 96 4.70 16.84 27.28
CA LEU A 96 5.96 16.35 27.85
C LEU A 96 7.10 17.36 27.73
N HIS A 97 7.19 18.14 26.66
CA HIS A 97 8.21 19.20 26.54
C HIS A 97 7.98 20.38 27.49
N ALA A 98 6.86 20.43 28.20
CA ALA A 98 6.66 21.36 29.30
C ALA A 98 7.41 20.97 30.58
N ASN A 99 7.90 19.71 30.70
CA ASN A 99 8.54 19.16 31.89
C ASN A 99 9.89 18.49 31.53
N ASP A 100 11.01 19.12 31.87
CA ASP A 100 12.36 18.61 31.54
C ASP A 100 12.73 17.28 32.24
N ASP A 101 11.99 16.88 33.28
CA ASP A 101 12.10 15.57 33.95
C ASP A 101 10.73 14.88 33.98
N VAL A 102 10.44 14.08 32.94
CA VAL A 102 9.19 13.29 32.85
C VAL A 102 9.30 12.04 33.75
N PRO A 103 8.44 11.88 34.77
CA PRO A 103 8.37 10.67 35.56
C PRO A 103 8.10 9.43 34.70
N LYS A 104 8.65 8.28 35.09
CA LYS A 104 8.49 7.02 34.35
C LYS A 104 7.02 6.66 34.14
N GLU A 105 6.18 6.88 35.14
CA GLU A 105 4.75 6.59 35.08
C GLU A 105 4.03 7.45 34.02
N GLU A 106 4.43 8.71 33.88
CA GLU A 106 3.89 9.61 32.85
C GLU A 106 4.37 9.20 31.45
N TYR A 107 5.62 8.78 31.32
CA TYR A 107 6.16 8.25 30.07
C TYR A 107 5.46 6.95 29.65
N ASP A 108 5.26 6.01 30.57
CA ASP A 108 4.54 4.75 30.32
C ASP A 108 3.07 5.02 29.93
N ALA A 109 2.43 6.02 30.55
CA ALA A 109 1.09 6.47 30.18
C ALA A 109 1.06 7.08 28.76
N ALA A 110 2.06 7.90 28.41
CA ALA A 110 2.20 8.47 27.07
C ALA A 110 2.38 7.37 26.01
N LEU A 111 3.22 6.36 26.27
CA LEU A 111 3.36 5.19 25.41
C LEU A 111 2.05 4.43 25.23
N LYS A 112 1.26 4.27 26.30
CA LYS A 112 -0.06 3.64 26.20
C LYS A 112 -0.99 4.42 25.25
N VAL A 113 -1.02 5.75 25.35
CA VAL A 113 -1.81 6.60 24.45
C VAL A 113 -1.38 6.45 22.99
N LEU A 114 -0.07 6.41 22.73
CA LEU A 114 0.46 6.19 21.37
C LEU A 114 0.11 4.80 20.83
N ASN A 115 0.19 3.77 21.66
CA ASN A 115 -0.18 2.40 21.28
C ASN A 115 -1.68 2.28 20.99
N ASP A 116 -2.54 2.92 21.78
CA ASP A 116 -3.98 2.97 21.55
C ASP A 116 -4.29 3.69 20.22
N ALA A 117 -3.58 4.79 19.91
CA ALA A 117 -3.70 5.50 18.64
C ALA A 117 -3.19 4.68 17.44
N LEU A 118 -2.10 3.92 17.61
CA LEU A 118 -1.59 3.01 16.59
C LEU A 118 -2.59 1.88 16.29
N ALA A 119 -3.18 1.28 17.33
CA ALA A 119 -4.23 0.29 17.17
C ALA A 119 -5.45 0.86 16.43
N ALA A 120 -5.82 2.11 16.73
CA ALA A 120 -6.89 2.80 16.00
C ALA A 120 -6.54 3.02 14.52
N GLU A 121 -5.29 3.37 14.17
CA GLU A 121 -4.86 3.49 12.76
C GLU A 121 -4.93 2.17 12.00
N ARG A 122 -4.61 1.04 12.65
CA ARG A 122 -4.73 -0.28 12.05
C ARG A 122 -6.17 -0.66 11.73
N MET A 123 -7.12 -0.17 12.52
CA MET A 123 -8.55 -0.48 12.36
C MET A 123 -9.31 0.58 11.56
N ARG A 124 -8.70 1.74 11.26
CA ARG A 124 -9.36 2.91 10.66
C ARG A 124 -10.07 2.58 9.34
N ASN A 125 -9.48 1.71 8.53
CA ASN A 125 -10.01 1.25 7.25
C ASN A 125 -10.34 -0.26 7.26
N GLY A 126 -10.46 -0.87 8.44
CA GLY A 126 -10.69 -2.31 8.59
C GLY A 126 -11.99 -2.75 7.92
N ASP A 127 -11.88 -3.68 6.97
CA ASP A 127 -12.95 -4.28 6.15
C ASP A 127 -13.92 -3.31 5.43
N SER A 128 -13.63 -2.00 5.43
CA SER A 128 -14.59 -1.00 4.94
C SER A 128 -14.74 -1.01 3.42
N LYS A 129 -13.77 -1.58 2.69
CA LYS A 129 -13.73 -1.61 1.24
C LYS A 129 -13.60 -3.05 0.76
N LYS A 130 -14.53 -3.46 -0.10
CA LYS A 130 -14.51 -4.77 -0.79
C LYS A 130 -14.10 -4.55 -2.24
N PRO A 131 -13.42 -5.52 -2.89
CA PRO A 131 -13.07 -5.41 -4.29
C PRO A 131 -14.36 -5.30 -5.12
N GLU A 132 -14.38 -4.35 -6.06
CA GLU A 132 -15.45 -4.25 -7.03
C GLU A 132 -15.22 -5.30 -8.13
N LEU A 133 -16.18 -6.22 -8.27
CA LEU A 133 -16.10 -7.27 -9.29
C LEU A 133 -16.45 -6.69 -10.66
N SER A 134 -15.77 -7.18 -11.68
CA SER A 134 -16.09 -6.85 -13.06
C SER A 134 -17.47 -7.38 -13.48
N ASP A 135 -18.12 -6.69 -14.42
CA ASP A 135 -19.35 -7.18 -15.07
C ASP A 135 -19.06 -8.33 -16.05
N ASP A 136 -17.80 -8.49 -16.47
CA ASP A 136 -17.37 -9.63 -17.28
C ASP A 136 -17.25 -10.88 -16.40
N PRO A 137 -18.03 -11.95 -16.66
CA PRO A 137 -18.07 -13.12 -15.79
C PRO A 137 -16.74 -13.88 -15.72
N ASP A 138 -15.92 -13.86 -16.78
CA ASP A 138 -14.61 -14.51 -16.76
C ASP A 138 -13.63 -13.72 -15.89
N VAL A 139 -13.69 -12.40 -15.95
CA VAL A 139 -12.87 -11.49 -15.13
C VAL A 139 -13.29 -11.59 -13.66
N ALA A 140 -14.58 -11.50 -13.36
CA ALA A 140 -15.11 -11.62 -12.00
C ALA A 140 -14.77 -12.98 -11.37
N LYS A 141 -14.81 -14.04 -12.16
CA LYS A 141 -14.38 -15.37 -11.71
C LYS A 141 -12.90 -15.39 -11.36
N LEU A 142 -12.05 -14.80 -12.20
CA LEU A 142 -10.61 -14.73 -11.94
C LEU A 142 -10.30 -13.91 -10.69
N GLN A 143 -10.91 -12.73 -10.53
CA GLN A 143 -10.77 -11.90 -9.32
C GLN A 143 -11.07 -12.71 -8.04
N LYS A 144 -12.16 -13.51 -8.04
CA LYS A 144 -12.53 -14.33 -6.88
C LYS A 144 -11.59 -15.50 -6.62
N GLN A 145 -11.02 -16.10 -7.67
CA GLN A 145 -10.24 -17.33 -7.55
C GLN A 145 -8.82 -17.09 -7.02
N VAL A 146 -8.23 -15.95 -7.37
CA VAL A 146 -6.83 -15.65 -7.06
C VAL A 146 -6.63 -14.34 -6.30
N ASP A 147 -7.71 -13.67 -5.90
CA ASP A 147 -7.71 -12.39 -5.16
C ASP A 147 -6.83 -11.31 -5.79
N VAL A 148 -6.93 -11.16 -7.11
CA VAL A 148 -6.16 -10.17 -7.88
C VAL A 148 -6.97 -8.89 -8.13
N PRO A 149 -6.30 -7.74 -8.30
CA PRO A 149 -6.95 -6.50 -8.72
C PRO A 149 -7.67 -6.64 -10.07
N ARG A 150 -8.79 -5.92 -10.22
CA ARG A 150 -9.60 -5.90 -11.44
C ARG A 150 -8.79 -5.62 -12.72
N PRO A 151 -7.91 -4.61 -12.79
CA PRO A 151 -7.17 -4.31 -14.04
C PRO A 151 -6.30 -5.48 -14.51
N MET A 152 -5.69 -6.20 -13.56
CA MET A 152 -4.87 -7.36 -13.85
C MET A 152 -5.71 -8.53 -14.38
N ALA A 153 -6.87 -8.78 -13.75
CA ALA A 153 -7.80 -9.80 -14.23
C ALA A 153 -8.33 -9.50 -15.63
N GLU A 154 -8.68 -8.25 -15.92
CA GLU A 154 -9.14 -7.81 -17.25
C GLU A 154 -8.06 -8.01 -18.31
N ARG A 155 -6.82 -7.65 -18.01
CA ARG A 155 -5.67 -7.87 -18.91
C ARG A 155 -5.44 -9.35 -19.19
N ALA A 156 -5.47 -10.19 -18.16
CA ALA A 156 -5.26 -11.63 -18.28
C ALA A 156 -6.34 -12.31 -19.14
N VAL A 157 -7.62 -11.99 -18.90
CA VAL A 157 -8.74 -12.52 -19.69
C VAL A 157 -8.67 -12.05 -21.13
N LYS A 158 -8.37 -10.77 -21.37
CA LYS A 158 -8.20 -10.23 -22.73
C LYS A 158 -7.09 -10.95 -23.50
N GLU A 159 -5.94 -11.18 -22.86
CA GLU A 159 -4.82 -11.88 -23.48
C GLU A 159 -5.16 -13.35 -23.76
N ARG A 160 -5.86 -14.03 -22.85
CA ARG A 160 -6.34 -15.40 -23.05
C ARG A 160 -7.28 -15.51 -24.25
N ARG A 161 -8.24 -14.58 -24.38
CA ARG A 161 -9.17 -14.53 -25.52
C ARG A 161 -8.45 -14.26 -26.83
N ARG A 162 -7.46 -13.35 -26.82
CA ARG A 162 -6.61 -13.05 -27.99
C ARG A 162 -5.86 -14.29 -28.48
N ARG A 163 -5.26 -15.07 -27.57
CA ARG A 163 -4.54 -16.31 -27.92
C ARG A 163 -5.47 -17.38 -28.48
N ALA A 164 -6.63 -17.57 -27.86
CA ALA A 164 -7.62 -18.53 -28.34
C ALA A 164 -8.09 -18.20 -29.77
N MET A 165 -8.26 -16.92 -30.10
CA MET A 165 -8.59 -16.50 -31.48
C MET A 165 -7.47 -16.76 -32.48
N SER A 166 -6.20 -16.60 -32.09
CA SER A 166 -5.06 -16.87 -32.98
C SER A 166 -4.77 -18.37 -33.18
N GLU A 167 -5.22 -19.22 -32.27
CA GLU A 167 -4.99 -20.67 -32.30
C GLU A 167 -6.17 -21.45 -32.91
N MET A 168 -7.30 -20.80 -33.22
CA MET A 168 -8.40 -21.44 -33.93
C MET A 168 -7.99 -21.75 -35.39
N PRO A 169 -8.10 -23.02 -35.84
CA PRO A 169 -7.81 -23.36 -37.23
C PRO A 169 -8.78 -22.63 -38.17
N PRO A 170 -8.34 -22.26 -39.39
CA PRO A 170 -9.21 -21.57 -40.34
C PRO A 170 -10.45 -22.40 -40.60
N ALA A 171 -11.62 -21.76 -40.52
CA ALA A 171 -12.89 -22.40 -40.83
C ALA A 171 -12.78 -23.01 -42.23
N SER A 172 -12.94 -24.33 -42.34
CA SER A 172 -12.99 -24.97 -43.65
C SER A 172 -14.27 -24.52 -44.33
N ASP A 173 -14.15 -23.59 -45.28
CA ASP A 173 -15.21 -23.31 -46.24
C ASP A 173 -15.45 -24.57 -47.08
N LYS A 174 -16.34 -25.43 -46.59
CA LYS A 174 -17.00 -26.42 -47.45
C LYS A 174 -18.14 -25.70 -48.16
N VAL A 175 -17.80 -25.06 -49.26
CA VAL A 175 -18.78 -24.70 -50.30
C VAL A 175 -19.09 -25.99 -51.06
N GLN A 176 -20.33 -26.45 -50.94
CA GLN A 176 -20.93 -27.48 -51.80
C GLN A 176 -21.36 -26.88 -53.14
#